data_AF-A0A2V8K986-F1
#
_entry.id   AF-A0A2V8K986-F1
#
_cell.length_a   1.000
_cell.length_b   1.000
_cell.length_c   1.000
_cell.angle_alpha   90.00
_cell.angle_beta   90.00
_cell.angle_gamma   90.00
#
_symmetry.space_group_name_H-M   'P 1'
#
loop_
_entity.id
_entity.type
_entity.pdbx_description
1 polymer ?
#
loop_
_entity_poly.entity_id
_entity_poly.type
_entity_poly.pdbx_seq_one_letter_code
_entity_poly.pdbx_strand_id
1 'polypeptide(L)'
;MSITARLLLISLITARIAAAAQAPDALFQSRCASCHAAGNAVGAPLPETLRQMSWQAVLAALETGKMKPVGDNLSATEREAIAKSLGTAVLNPMPPSAKCS
;
A
#
# COMPACT_ATOMS: atom_id res chain seq x y z
N MET A 1 51.77 -0.73 13.08
CA MET A 1 51.24 -1.97 12.48
C MET A 1 50.73 -2.81 13.65
N SER A 2 49.54 -2.57 14.21
CA SER A 2 48.36 -3.43 13.99
C SER A 2 47.02 -2.84 14.52
N ILE A 3 47.03 -1.59 15.05
CA ILE A 3 45.85 -1.00 15.72
C ILE A 3 45.12 0.01 14.82
N THR A 4 45.86 0.84 14.06
CA THR A 4 45.27 1.80 13.11
C THR A 4 44.54 1.14 11.94
N ALA A 5 45.03 -0.03 11.49
CA ALA A 5 44.38 -0.83 10.46
C ALA A 5 43.03 -1.44 10.92
N ARG A 6 42.84 -1.66 12.22
CA ARG A 6 41.58 -2.17 12.78
C ARG A 6 40.50 -1.09 12.87
N LEU A 7 40.88 0.16 13.14
CA LEU A 7 39.94 1.27 13.25
C LEU A 7 39.37 1.71 11.89
N LEU A 8 40.13 1.54 10.81
CA LEU A 8 39.70 1.90 9.46
C LEU A 8 38.70 0.90 8.84
N LEU A 9 38.69 -0.35 9.33
CA LEU A 9 37.77 -1.40 8.87
C LEU A 9 36.38 -1.36 9.52
N ILE A 10 36.21 -0.62 10.62
CA ILE A 10 34.93 -0.58 11.38
C ILE A 10 34.01 0.56 10.89
N SER A 11 34.53 1.56 10.17
CA SER A 11 33.74 2.75 9.77
C SER A 11 32.89 2.58 8.49
N LEU A 12 32.98 1.47 7.74
CA LEU A 12 32.30 1.34 6.44
C LEU A 12 31.02 0.47 6.43
N ILE A 13 30.55 -0.06 7.58
CA ILE A 13 29.43 -1.02 7.59
C ILE A 13 28.07 -0.35 7.90
N THR A 14 28.00 0.97 8.08
CA THR A 14 26.72 1.68 8.22
C THR A 14 26.09 2.02 6.86
N ALA A 15 26.12 1.08 5.91
CA ALA A 15 25.21 1.12 4.77
C ALA A 15 23.80 0.90 5.32
N ARG A 16 23.13 2.01 5.64
CA ARG A 16 21.70 2.05 5.96
C ARG A 16 20.97 1.46 4.76
N ILE A 17 20.64 0.18 4.83
CA ILE A 17 19.64 -0.43 3.97
C ILE A 17 18.33 0.22 4.40
N ALA A 18 18.03 1.38 3.83
CA ALA A 18 16.67 1.89 3.81
C ALA A 18 15.90 0.88 2.99
N ALA A 19 15.22 -0.05 3.66
CA ALA A 19 14.19 -0.86 3.03
C ALA A 19 13.27 0.13 2.32
N ALA A 20 13.32 0.13 0.98
CA ALA A 20 12.57 1.05 0.17
C ALA A 20 11.09 0.65 0.27
N ALA A 21 10.42 1.08 1.34
CA ALA A 21 8.98 1.20 1.34
C ALA A 21 8.67 2.13 0.17
N GLN A 22 8.16 1.55 -0.92
CA GLN A 22 7.80 2.32 -2.11
C GLN A 22 6.85 3.43 -1.66
N ALA A 23 7.08 4.66 -2.14
CA ALA A 23 6.16 5.76 -1.85
C ALA A 23 4.73 5.28 -2.20
N PRO A 24 3.72 5.50 -1.35
CA PRO A 24 2.40 4.91 -1.54
C PRO A 24 1.79 5.19 -2.92
N ASP A 25 2.05 6.37 -3.48
CA ASP A 25 1.66 6.72 -4.85
C ASP A 25 2.35 5.82 -5.90
N ALA A 26 3.65 5.57 -5.75
CA ALA A 26 4.38 4.66 -6.65
C ALA A 26 3.88 3.21 -6.52
N LEU A 27 3.48 2.79 -5.31
CA LEU A 27 2.86 1.50 -5.09
C LEU A 27 1.48 1.41 -5.78
N PHE A 28 0.65 2.46 -5.69
CA PHE A 28 -0.62 2.51 -6.42
C PHE A 28 -0.43 2.46 -7.93
N GLN A 29 0.50 3.25 -8.47
CA GLN A 29 0.78 3.26 -9.91
C GLN A 29 1.26 1.89 -10.41
N SER A 30 2.10 1.20 -9.63
CA SER A 30 2.65 -0.10 -10.04
C SER A 30 1.71 -1.29 -9.84
N ARG A 31 0.77 -1.22 -8.88
CA ARG A 31 -0.05 -2.39 -8.49
C ARG A 31 -1.54 -2.23 -8.76
N CYS A 32 -2.06 -1.01 -8.85
CA CYS A 32 -3.50 -0.74 -8.82
C CYS A 32 -4.00 0.03 -10.05
N ALA A 33 -3.18 0.93 -10.60
CA ALA A 33 -3.61 1.86 -11.65
C ALA A 33 -4.05 1.19 -12.96
N SER A 34 -3.57 0.00 -13.28
CA SER A 34 -3.96 -0.73 -14.49
C SER A 34 -5.45 -1.09 -14.52
N CYS A 35 -6.03 -1.39 -13.35
CA CYS A 35 -7.46 -1.69 -13.20
C CYS A 35 -8.25 -0.47 -12.74
N HIS A 36 -7.69 0.36 -11.86
CA HIS A 36 -8.33 1.57 -11.36
C HIS A 36 -8.02 2.78 -12.27
N ALA A 37 -8.34 2.66 -13.55
CA ALA A 37 -8.20 3.73 -14.54
C ALA A 37 -9.56 4.04 -15.19
N ALA A 38 -9.65 5.23 -15.78
CA ALA A 38 -10.77 5.61 -16.62
C ALA A 38 -10.90 4.64 -17.81
N GLY A 39 -12.11 4.18 -18.09
CA GLY A 39 -12.38 3.25 -19.19
C GLY A 39 -11.91 1.81 -18.94
N ASN A 40 -11.64 1.43 -17.68
CA ASN A 40 -11.27 0.04 -17.38
C ASN A 40 -12.38 -0.95 -17.77
N ALA A 41 -11.98 -2.12 -18.26
CA ALA A 41 -12.91 -3.16 -18.73
C ALA A 41 -13.50 -4.02 -17.60
N VAL A 42 -12.97 -3.90 -16.37
CA VAL A 42 -13.29 -4.78 -15.24
C VAL A 42 -14.34 -4.19 -14.28
N GLY A 43 -14.83 -2.98 -14.55
CA GLY A 43 -15.79 -2.29 -13.70
C GLY A 43 -15.22 -1.86 -12.34
N ALA A 44 -13.89 -1.70 -12.23
CA ALA A 44 -13.27 -1.22 -11.02
C ALA A 44 -13.60 0.28 -10.80
N PRO A 45 -13.84 0.71 -9.55
CA PRO A 45 -14.09 2.11 -9.24
C PRO A 45 -12.87 2.97 -9.55
N LEU A 46 -13.10 4.24 -9.90
CA LEU A 46 -12.01 5.16 -10.21
C LEU A 46 -11.19 5.51 -8.95
N PRO A 47 -9.92 5.93 -9.09
CA PRO A 47 -9.09 6.32 -7.94
C PRO A 47 -9.73 7.43 -7.11
N GLU A 48 -10.45 8.36 -7.74
CA GLU A 48 -11.19 9.40 -7.05
C GLU A 48 -12.35 8.87 -6.21
N THR A 49 -13.03 7.80 -6.66
CA THR A 49 -14.05 7.10 -5.87
C THR A 49 -13.42 6.37 -4.69
N LEU A 50 -12.29 5.69 -4.90
CA LEU A 50 -11.54 5.05 -3.81
C LEU A 50 -11.12 6.06 -2.74
N ARG A 51 -10.75 7.27 -3.13
CA ARG A 51 -10.37 8.36 -2.22
C ARG A 51 -11.52 8.92 -1.38
N GLN A 52 -12.76 8.54 -1.66
CA GLN A 52 -13.92 8.86 -0.81
C GLN A 52 -14.23 7.75 0.22
N MET A 53 -13.59 6.58 0.09
CA MET A 53 -13.76 5.48 1.04
C MET A 53 -12.86 5.69 2.25
N SER A 54 -13.24 5.12 3.41
CA SER A 54 -12.35 5.07 4.55
C SER A 54 -11.16 4.15 4.26
N TRP A 55 -9.99 4.45 4.83
CA TRP A 55 -8.82 3.59 4.65
C TRP A 55 -9.06 2.16 5.15
N GLN A 56 -9.88 1.98 6.20
CA GLN A 56 -10.25 0.63 6.67
C GLN A 56 -11.10 -0.13 5.65
N ALA A 57 -11.97 0.54 4.92
CA ALA A 57 -12.75 -0.11 3.87
C ALA A 57 -11.87 -0.54 2.69
N VAL A 58 -10.88 0.30 2.31
CA VAL A 58 -9.88 -0.06 1.31
C VAL A 58 -9.03 -1.25 1.78
N LEU A 59 -8.58 -1.24 3.04
CA LEU A 59 -7.83 -2.36 3.61
C LEU A 59 -8.66 -3.64 3.65
N ALA A 60 -9.91 -3.58 4.10
CA ALA A 60 -10.80 -4.74 4.12
C ALA A 60 -11.02 -5.31 2.70
N ALA A 61 -11.14 -4.46 1.68
CA ALA A 61 -11.24 -4.90 0.30
C ALA A 61 -10.00 -5.69 -0.16
N LEU A 62 -8.80 -5.31 0.29
CA LEU A 62 -7.53 -5.96 -0.03
C LEU A 62 -7.30 -7.24 0.78
N GLU A 63 -7.85 -7.36 1.97
CA GLU A 63 -7.59 -8.52 2.85
C GLU A 63 -8.64 -9.63 2.73
N THR A 64 -9.91 -9.24 2.64
CA THR A 64 -11.05 -10.17 2.69
C THR A 64 -12.11 -9.91 1.62
N GLY A 65 -12.02 -8.81 0.87
CA GLY A 65 -13.00 -8.43 -0.14
C GLY A 65 -12.60 -8.79 -1.58
N LYS A 66 -13.24 -8.12 -2.54
CA LYS A 66 -13.07 -8.39 -3.98
C LYS A 66 -11.66 -8.14 -4.50
N MET A 67 -10.85 -7.33 -3.80
CA MET A 67 -9.47 -7.04 -4.16
C MET A 67 -8.46 -7.97 -3.48
N LYS A 68 -8.91 -9.00 -2.76
CA LYS A 68 -8.04 -10.00 -2.13
C LYS A 68 -7.00 -10.61 -3.09
N PRO A 69 -7.32 -10.98 -4.35
CA PRO A 69 -6.31 -11.51 -5.27
C PRO A 69 -5.16 -10.53 -5.54
N VAL A 70 -5.41 -9.23 -5.50
CA VAL A 70 -4.36 -8.19 -5.61
C VAL A 70 -3.63 -8.06 -4.26
N GLY A 71 -4.37 -8.03 -3.16
CA GLY A 71 -3.82 -7.90 -1.80
C GLY A 71 -2.94 -9.07 -1.36
N ASP A 72 -3.18 -10.28 -1.85
CA ASP A 72 -2.36 -11.47 -1.58
C ASP A 72 -0.95 -11.36 -2.19
N ASN A 73 -0.75 -10.48 -3.18
CA ASN A 73 0.55 -10.16 -3.76
C ASN A 73 1.28 -9.00 -3.05
N LEU A 74 0.70 -8.48 -1.97
CA LEU A 74 1.25 -7.38 -1.17
C LEU A 74 1.51 -7.87 0.27
N SER A 75 2.58 -7.37 0.88
CA SER A 75 2.79 -7.53 2.32
C SER A 75 1.70 -6.80 3.12
N ALA A 76 1.50 -7.20 4.37
CA ALA A 76 0.54 -6.53 5.25
C ALA A 76 0.84 -5.02 5.39
N THR A 77 2.12 -4.66 5.47
CA THR A 77 2.56 -3.26 5.54
C THR A 77 2.26 -2.50 4.26
N GLU A 78 2.45 -3.11 3.09
CA GLU A 78 2.09 -2.48 1.80
C GLU A 78 0.58 -2.28 1.65
N ARG A 79 -0.23 -3.27 2.06
CA ARG A 79 -1.70 -3.14 2.07
C ARG A 79 -2.17 -2.00 2.97
N GLU A 80 -1.60 -1.89 4.16
CA GLU A 80 -1.95 -0.82 5.09
C GLU A 80 -1.47 0.54 4.58
N ALA A 81 -0.26 0.62 4.03
CA ALA A 81 0.31 1.84 3.49
C ALA A 81 -0.50 2.39 2.31
N ILE A 82 -0.87 1.53 1.35
CA ILE A 82 -1.68 1.96 0.21
C ILE A 82 -3.09 2.36 0.64
N ALA A 83 -3.71 1.59 1.55
CA ALA A 83 -5.04 1.89 2.06
C ALA A 83 -5.09 3.24 2.77
N LYS A 84 -4.09 3.54 3.62
CA LYS A 84 -3.98 4.84 4.31
C LYS A 84 -3.65 6.00 3.37
N SER A 85 -2.93 5.75 2.28
CA SER A 85 -2.62 6.81 1.31
C SER A 85 -3.82 7.18 0.44
N LEU A 86 -4.68 6.21 0.13
CA LEU A 86 -5.86 6.39 -0.71
C LEU A 86 -7.08 6.83 0.09
N GLY A 87 -7.39 6.10 1.15
CA GLY A 87 -8.64 6.27 1.88
C GLY A 87 -8.61 7.44 2.85
N THR A 88 -9.79 7.97 3.15
CA THR A 88 -9.93 9.03 4.15
C THR A 88 -9.68 8.50 5.56
N ALA A 89 -9.08 9.32 6.42
CA ALA A 89 -9.00 9.06 7.86
C ALA A 89 -10.38 9.11 8.54
N VAL A 90 -11.38 9.71 7.89
CA VAL A 90 -12.75 9.78 8.39
C VAL A 90 -13.35 8.38 8.41
N LEU A 91 -13.71 7.94 9.60
CA LEU A 91 -14.57 6.78 9.80
C LEU A 91 -15.97 7.16 9.32
N ASN A 92 -16.27 6.91 8.05
CA ASN A 92 -17.67 6.80 7.64
C ASN A 92 -18.11 5.37 7.91
N PRO A 93 -18.93 5.10 8.95
CA PRO A 93 -19.46 3.78 9.16
C PRO A 93 -20.30 3.40 7.94
N MET A 94 -19.80 2.46 7.14
CA MET A 94 -20.53 1.93 6.02
C MET A 94 -21.75 1.17 6.59
N PRO A 95 -22.99 1.56 6.25
CA PRO A 95 -24.16 0.88 6.79
C PRO A 95 -24.13 -0.59 6.38
N PRO A 96 -24.62 -1.53 7.22
CA PRO A 96 -24.57 -2.97 6.92
C PRO A 96 -25.18 -3.34 5.57
N SER A 97 -26.16 -2.58 5.11
CA SER A 97 -26.84 -2.72 3.81
C SER A 97 -25.98 -2.39 2.60
N ALA A 98 -24.85 -1.69 2.77
CA ALA A 98 -23.96 -1.33 1.67
C ALA A 98 -22.92 -2.42 1.34
N LYS A 99 -22.85 -3.50 2.14
CA LYS A 99 -22.01 -4.66 1.85
C LYS A 99 -22.77 -5.60 0.91
N CYS A 100 -22.25 -5.84 -0.28
CA CYS A 100 -22.78 -6.87 -1.17
C CYS A 100 -22.42 -8.26 -0.60
N SER A 101 -23.44 -9.11 -0.42
CA SER A 101 -23.31 -10.52 -0.07
C SER A 101 -22.60 -11.33 -1.16
#